data_AF-A0A0D8LCU3-F1
#
_entry.id   AF-A0A0D8LCU3-F1
#
_cell.length_a   1.000
_cell.length_b   1.000
_cell.length_c   1.000
_cell.angle_alpha   90.00
_cell.angle_beta   90.00
_cell.angle_gamma   90.00
#
_symmetry.space_group_name_H-M   'P 1'
#
loop_
_entity.id
_entity.type
_entity.pdbx_description
1 polymer ?
#
loop_
_entity_poly.entity_id
_entity_poly.type
_entity_poly.pdbx_seq_one_letter_code
_entity_poly.pdbx_strand_id
1 'polypeptide(L)'
;MKTGWIFGLPGTLADQKASIDFMLNMRPHEISIHQLIPFPGTPYYDSPEQFGIRIRDKLDFESFCYGGISGNIQFDYLTEDKLIELYFEAAKRLEAAGYVASDKANLDDEYLYSTPINNNFMPVFRKLSSENKGRFNAE
;
A
#
# COMPACT_ATOMS: atom_id res chain seq x y z
N MET A 1 -7.83 15.21 8.83
CA MET A 1 -8.33 13.84 9.13
C MET A 1 -7.63 12.84 8.23
N LYS A 2 -7.15 11.72 8.80
CA LYS A 2 -6.47 10.64 8.07
C LYS A 2 -7.37 9.42 7.91
N THR A 3 -7.34 8.80 6.73
CA THR A 3 -8.10 7.58 6.41
C THR A 3 -7.16 6.48 5.90
N GLY A 4 -7.39 5.25 6.37
CA GLY A 4 -6.65 4.06 5.93
C GLY A 4 -7.50 3.24 4.96
N TRP A 5 -6.89 2.76 3.90
CA TRP A 5 -7.54 2.00 2.83
C TRP A 5 -6.73 0.77 2.50
N ILE A 6 -7.41 -0.30 2.06
CA ILE A 6 -6.77 -1.59 1.80
C ILE A 6 -7.21 -2.07 0.41
N PHE A 7 -6.24 -2.26 -0.48
CA PHE A 7 -6.44 -2.96 -1.74
C PHE A 7 -6.11 -4.45 -1.60
N GLY A 8 -6.86 -5.29 -2.28
CA GLY A 8 -6.72 -6.76 -2.18
C GLY A 8 -7.70 -7.43 -1.20
N LEU A 9 -8.63 -6.66 -0.61
CA LEU A 9 -9.77 -7.25 0.12
C LEU A 9 -10.69 -8.04 -0.82
N PRO A 10 -11.22 -9.21 -0.42
CA PRO A 10 -12.05 -10.06 -1.28
C PRO A 10 -13.16 -9.30 -1.99
N GLY A 11 -13.30 -9.50 -3.30
CA GLY A 11 -14.25 -8.80 -4.15
C GLY A 11 -13.82 -8.84 -5.62
N THR A 12 -14.08 -7.75 -6.34
CA THR A 12 -13.70 -7.60 -7.75
C THR A 12 -12.76 -6.42 -7.96
N LEU A 13 -12.07 -6.38 -9.12
CA LEU A 13 -11.28 -5.20 -9.51
C LEU A 13 -12.15 -3.93 -9.59
N ALA A 14 -13.42 -4.06 -9.99
CA ALA A 14 -14.35 -2.93 -10.08
C ALA A 14 -14.62 -2.32 -8.70
N ASP A 15 -14.77 -3.14 -7.65
CA ASP A 15 -14.97 -2.67 -6.27
C ASP A 15 -13.76 -1.89 -5.76
N GLN A 16 -12.54 -2.35 -6.11
CA GLN A 16 -11.32 -1.65 -5.75
C GLN A 16 -11.23 -0.28 -6.46
N LYS A 17 -11.62 -0.19 -7.74
CA LYS A 17 -11.67 1.08 -8.48
C LYS A 17 -12.73 2.03 -7.92
N ALA A 18 -13.91 1.52 -7.58
CA ALA A 18 -14.97 2.31 -6.93
C ALA A 18 -14.51 2.90 -5.59
N SER A 19 -13.59 2.23 -4.89
CA SER A 19 -12.99 2.76 -3.66
C SER A 19 -12.17 4.03 -3.93
N ILE A 20 -11.51 4.16 -5.09
CA ILE A 20 -10.80 5.39 -5.48
C ILE A 20 -11.79 6.54 -5.70
N ASP A 21 -12.94 6.26 -6.34
CA ASP A 21 -14.01 7.26 -6.49
C ASP A 21 -14.50 7.74 -5.13
N PHE A 22 -14.67 6.81 -4.19
CA PHE A 22 -15.12 7.13 -2.83
C PHE A 22 -14.09 7.96 -2.05
N MET A 23 -12.78 7.64 -2.16
CA MET A 23 -11.70 8.44 -1.59
C MET A 23 -11.76 9.90 -2.07
N LEU A 24 -11.94 10.11 -3.38
CA LEU A 24 -12.00 11.43 -4.00
C LEU A 24 -13.23 12.22 -3.57
N ASN A 25 -14.39 11.55 -3.45
CA ASN A 25 -15.63 12.18 -3.01
C ASN A 25 -15.58 12.61 -1.54
N MET A 26 -14.99 11.79 -0.65
CA MET A 26 -14.85 12.15 0.76
C MET A 26 -13.80 13.22 1.01
N ARG A 27 -12.80 13.30 0.13
CA ARG A 27 -11.68 14.24 0.17
C ARG A 27 -11.03 14.42 1.57
N PRO A 28 -10.58 13.34 2.23
CA PRO A 28 -9.86 13.45 3.51
C PRO A 28 -8.52 14.18 3.32
N HIS A 29 -7.95 14.71 4.41
CA HIS A 29 -6.68 15.44 4.33
C HIS A 29 -5.50 14.49 4.13
N GLU A 30 -5.61 13.25 4.65
CA GLU A 30 -4.60 12.23 4.43
C GLU A 30 -5.25 10.90 4.03
N ILE A 31 -4.69 10.26 3.01
CA ILE A 31 -5.06 8.93 2.52
C ILE A 31 -3.85 8.00 2.62
N SER A 32 -4.00 6.88 3.32
CA SER A 32 -2.96 5.84 3.38
C SER A 32 -3.52 4.55 2.80
N ILE A 33 -3.02 4.14 1.63
CA ILE A 33 -3.46 2.93 0.92
C ILE A 33 -2.44 1.83 1.17
N HIS A 34 -2.92 0.65 1.58
CA HIS A 34 -2.12 -0.53 1.89
C HIS A 34 -2.56 -1.73 1.06
N GLN A 35 -1.68 -2.71 0.92
CA GLN A 35 -2.06 -4.05 0.46
C GLN A 35 -2.73 -4.81 1.62
N LEU A 36 -3.68 -5.70 1.31
CA LEU A 36 -4.15 -6.70 2.26
C LEU A 36 -2.99 -7.64 2.61
N ILE A 37 -2.64 -7.66 3.90
CA ILE A 37 -1.70 -8.62 4.45
C ILE A 37 -2.48 -9.60 5.34
N PRO A 38 -2.52 -10.90 5.01
CA PRO A 38 -3.22 -11.91 5.80
C PRO A 38 -2.38 -12.32 7.00
N PHE A 39 -2.45 -11.58 8.12
CA PHE A 39 -1.60 -11.87 9.28
C PHE A 39 -1.92 -13.21 9.98
N PRO A 40 -0.92 -13.88 10.58
CA PRO A 40 -1.13 -15.10 11.36
C PRO A 40 -2.22 -14.95 12.44
N GLY A 41 -3.09 -15.96 12.56
CA GLY A 41 -4.23 -15.95 13.49
C GLY A 41 -5.46 -15.19 12.99
N THR A 42 -5.44 -14.69 11.75
CA THR A 42 -6.64 -14.19 11.06
C THR A 42 -7.24 -15.27 10.15
N PRO A 43 -8.55 -15.23 9.87
CA PRO A 43 -9.16 -16.12 8.88
C PRO A 43 -8.48 -16.05 7.51
N TYR A 44 -7.96 -14.89 7.13
CA TYR A 44 -7.23 -14.71 5.88
C TYR A 44 -5.91 -15.47 5.82
N TYR A 45 -5.30 -15.81 6.97
CA TYR A 45 -4.10 -16.63 7.04
C TYR A 45 -4.40 -18.10 7.32
N ASP A 46 -5.40 -18.37 8.15
CA ASP A 46 -5.75 -19.72 8.57
C ASP A 46 -6.50 -20.48 7.46
N SER A 47 -7.29 -19.78 6.65
CA SER A 47 -8.06 -20.34 5.53
C SER A 47 -8.08 -19.40 4.30
N PRO A 48 -6.90 -19.02 3.75
CA PRO A 48 -6.75 -18.00 2.70
C PRO A 48 -7.55 -18.33 1.43
N GLU A 49 -7.65 -19.61 1.08
CA GLU A 49 -8.34 -20.10 -0.11
C GLU A 49 -9.84 -19.77 -0.11
N GLN A 50 -10.49 -19.66 1.05
CA GLN A 50 -11.91 -19.28 1.15
C GLN A 50 -12.16 -17.85 0.67
N PHE A 51 -11.11 -17.03 0.66
CA PHE A 51 -11.13 -15.63 0.29
C PHE A 51 -10.47 -15.38 -1.08
N GLY A 52 -10.07 -16.45 -1.78
CA GLY A 52 -9.30 -16.36 -3.02
C GLY A 52 -7.89 -15.79 -2.81
N ILE A 53 -7.31 -15.98 -1.62
CA ILE A 53 -5.95 -15.56 -1.29
C ILE A 53 -5.03 -16.78 -1.44
N ARG A 54 -3.84 -16.57 -2.00
CA ARG A 54 -2.77 -17.56 -2.04
C ARG A 54 -1.55 -17.01 -1.34
N ILE A 55 -1.03 -17.77 -0.38
CA ILE A 55 0.20 -17.47 0.34
C ILE A 55 1.21 -18.54 -0.05
N ARG A 56 2.31 -18.15 -0.72
CA ARG A 56 3.32 -19.12 -1.22
C ARG A 56 4.11 -19.75 -0.06
N ASP A 57 4.57 -18.91 0.87
CA ASP A 57 5.27 -19.32 2.08
C ASP A 57 4.67 -18.59 3.29
N LYS A 58 4.04 -19.35 4.18
CA LYS A 58 3.40 -18.84 5.40
C LYS A 58 4.42 -18.43 6.49
N LEU A 59 5.69 -18.81 6.35
CA LEU A 59 6.77 -18.50 7.30
C LEU A 59 7.66 -17.34 6.83
N ASP A 60 7.44 -16.82 5.62
CA ASP A 60 8.13 -15.63 5.11
C ASP A 60 7.57 -14.35 5.76
N PHE A 61 7.89 -14.11 7.03
CA PHE A 61 7.40 -12.97 7.80
C PHE A 61 7.80 -11.60 7.22
N GLU A 62 8.88 -11.52 6.45
CA GLU A 62 9.29 -10.27 5.78
C GLU A 62 8.21 -9.83 4.78
N SER A 63 7.60 -10.78 4.06
CA SER A 63 6.52 -10.49 3.11
C SER A 63 5.21 -9.99 3.73
N PHE A 64 5.03 -10.20 5.06
CA PHE A 64 3.89 -9.68 5.83
C PHE A 64 4.16 -8.29 6.40
N CYS A 65 5.35 -7.73 6.18
CA CYS A 65 5.67 -6.40 6.68
C CYS A 65 5.06 -5.33 5.76
N TYR A 66 4.45 -4.30 6.37
CA TYR A 66 4.00 -3.12 5.64
C TYR A 66 5.20 -2.44 4.95
N GLY A 67 5.07 -2.07 3.68
CA GLY A 67 6.13 -1.32 3.00
C GLY A 67 6.32 -1.62 1.51
N GLY A 68 5.80 -2.74 1.01
CA GLY A 68 6.02 -3.11 -0.38
C GLY A 68 5.00 -4.11 -0.91
N ILE A 69 5.14 -4.40 -2.20
CA ILE A 69 4.36 -5.40 -2.92
C ILE A 69 5.21 -6.67 -2.93
N SER A 70 4.73 -7.72 -2.26
CA SER A 70 5.41 -9.01 -2.21
C SER A 70 4.68 -10.01 -3.10
N GLY A 71 5.43 -10.75 -3.91
CA GLY A 71 4.86 -11.84 -4.70
C GLY A 71 4.43 -13.05 -3.84
N ASN A 72 4.61 -13.00 -2.50
CA ASN A 72 4.21 -14.07 -1.59
C ASN A 72 2.68 -14.14 -1.42
N ILE A 73 2.01 -12.98 -1.47
CA ILE A 73 0.56 -12.85 -1.29
C ILE A 73 -0.04 -12.55 -2.66
N GLN A 74 -0.90 -13.43 -3.14
CA GLN A 74 -1.59 -13.30 -4.42
C GLN A 74 -3.11 -13.42 -4.23
N PHE A 75 -3.87 -12.81 -5.13
CA PHE A 75 -5.33 -12.85 -5.10
C PHE A 75 -5.85 -13.46 -6.41
N ASP A 76 -6.80 -14.38 -6.32
CA ASP A 76 -7.36 -15.08 -7.49
C ASP A 76 -8.00 -14.11 -8.50
N TYR A 77 -8.63 -13.04 -8.01
CA TYR A 77 -9.33 -12.05 -8.83
C TYR A 77 -8.44 -10.84 -9.21
N LEU A 78 -7.27 -10.70 -8.59
CA LEU A 78 -6.38 -9.54 -8.74
C LEU A 78 -4.92 -9.98 -8.80
N THR A 79 -4.37 -9.99 -10.01
CA THR A 79 -2.95 -10.28 -10.23
C THR A 79 -2.08 -9.17 -9.64
N GLU A 80 -0.81 -9.49 -9.37
CA GLU A 80 0.18 -8.52 -8.88
C GLU A 80 0.30 -7.30 -9.81
N ASP A 81 0.40 -7.53 -11.13
CA ASP A 81 0.44 -6.45 -12.12
C ASP A 81 -0.79 -5.53 -12.03
N LYS A 82 -1.98 -6.11 -11.86
CA LYS A 82 -3.23 -5.32 -11.73
C LYS A 82 -3.29 -4.57 -10.41
N LEU A 83 -2.73 -5.14 -9.33
CA LEU A 83 -2.62 -4.44 -8.05
C LEU A 83 -1.66 -3.25 -8.16
N ILE A 84 -0.52 -3.43 -8.83
CA ILE A 84 0.44 -2.36 -9.15
C ILE A 84 -0.23 -1.27 -10.00
N GLU A 85 -0.91 -1.66 -11.08
CA GLU A 85 -1.67 -0.74 -11.94
C GLU A 85 -2.71 0.05 -11.13
N LEU A 86 -3.39 -0.61 -10.18
CA LEU A 86 -4.38 0.03 -9.33
C LEU A 86 -3.74 1.09 -8.40
N TYR A 87 -2.55 0.84 -7.84
CA TYR A 87 -1.83 1.85 -7.08
C TYR A 87 -1.42 3.04 -7.95
N PHE A 88 -0.92 2.80 -9.17
CA PHE A 88 -0.59 3.87 -10.11
C PHE A 88 -1.84 4.65 -10.55
N GLU A 89 -2.96 3.98 -10.78
CA GLU A 89 -4.24 4.62 -11.09
C GLU A 89 -4.70 5.50 -9.93
N ALA A 90 -4.67 5.00 -8.69
CA ALA A 90 -5.01 5.76 -7.50
C ALA A 90 -4.11 6.98 -7.34
N ALA A 91 -2.78 6.80 -7.43
CA ALA A 91 -1.81 7.90 -7.36
C ALA A 91 -2.10 8.98 -8.40
N LYS A 92 -2.24 8.60 -9.68
CA LYS A 92 -2.52 9.53 -10.78
C LYS A 92 -3.81 10.33 -10.53
N ARG A 93 -4.86 9.67 -10.05
CA ARG A 93 -6.16 10.30 -9.82
C ARG A 93 -6.15 11.22 -8.59
N LEU A 94 -5.44 10.84 -7.54
CA LEU A 94 -5.25 11.66 -6.34
C LEU A 94 -4.41 12.90 -6.65
N GLU A 95 -3.30 12.75 -7.38
CA GLU A 95 -2.47 13.87 -7.84
C GLU A 95 -3.30 14.85 -8.71
N ALA A 96 -4.12 14.34 -9.63
CA ALA A 96 -5.03 15.16 -10.43
C ALA A 96 -6.09 15.91 -9.60
N ALA A 97 -6.41 15.43 -8.40
CA ALA A 97 -7.33 16.06 -7.46
C ALA A 97 -6.65 17.03 -6.47
N GLY A 98 -5.32 17.20 -6.57
CA GLY A 98 -4.53 18.12 -5.75
C GLY A 98 -3.90 17.49 -4.52
N TYR A 99 -3.85 16.16 -4.42
CA TYR A 99 -3.08 15.49 -3.36
C TYR A 99 -1.59 15.43 -3.72
N VAL A 100 -0.75 15.49 -2.70
CA VAL A 100 0.70 15.34 -2.81
C VAL A 100 1.13 14.01 -2.20
N ALA A 101 2.00 13.29 -2.90
CA ALA A 101 2.56 12.05 -2.38
C ALA A 101 3.38 12.33 -1.11
N SER A 102 3.22 11.52 -0.08
CA SER A 102 3.86 11.73 1.23
C SER A 102 5.39 11.75 1.17
N ASP A 103 5.99 11.11 0.16
CA ASP A 103 7.44 11.12 -0.07
C ASP A 103 7.95 12.37 -0.81
N LYS A 104 7.03 13.23 -1.28
CA LYS A 104 7.30 14.52 -1.94
C LYS A 104 6.72 15.72 -1.18
N ALA A 105 5.98 15.48 -0.11
CA ALA A 105 5.24 16.50 0.61
C ALA A 105 6.14 17.39 1.49
N ASN A 106 5.72 18.64 1.63
CA ASN A 106 6.26 19.64 2.54
C ASN A 106 5.29 19.90 3.70
N LEU A 107 5.71 20.68 4.70
CA LEU A 107 4.90 20.99 5.88
C LEU A 107 3.61 21.76 5.57
N ASP A 108 3.56 22.47 4.44
CA ASP A 108 2.42 23.31 4.05
C ASP A 108 1.40 22.56 3.17
N ASP A 109 1.67 21.30 2.78
CA ASP A 109 0.77 20.52 1.94
C ASP A 109 -0.44 20.00 2.74
N GLU A 110 -1.64 20.44 2.35
CA GLU A 110 -2.89 20.16 3.08
C GLU A 110 -3.49 18.78 2.78
N TYR A 111 -3.28 18.26 1.55
CA TYR A 111 -3.85 17.00 1.07
C TYR A 111 -2.73 16.03 0.70
N LEU A 112 -2.59 14.96 1.48
CA LEU A 112 -1.50 14.00 1.34
C LEU A 112 -2.01 12.60 1.02
N TYR A 113 -1.21 11.83 0.29
CA TYR A 113 -1.48 10.42 0.11
C TYR A 113 -0.21 9.56 0.18
N SER A 114 -0.36 8.30 0.58
CA SER A 114 0.70 7.30 0.56
C SER A 114 0.18 5.97 0.05
N THR A 115 0.98 5.27 -0.75
CA THR A 115 0.71 3.96 -1.33
C THR A 115 2.00 3.13 -1.39
N PRO A 116 1.95 1.80 -1.56
CA PRO A 116 3.14 0.94 -1.59
C PRO A 116 4.15 1.23 -2.71
N ILE A 117 3.77 2.03 -3.71
CA ILE A 117 4.68 2.46 -4.79
C ILE A 117 5.46 3.74 -4.45
N ASN A 118 5.14 4.42 -3.34
CA ASN A 118 5.88 5.59 -2.87
C ASN A 118 7.19 5.17 -2.19
N ASN A 119 8.27 5.92 -2.43
CA ASN A 119 9.60 5.55 -1.96
C ASN A 119 9.67 5.41 -0.43
N ASN A 120 8.98 6.29 0.30
CA ASN A 120 8.97 6.29 1.78
C ASN A 120 7.70 5.65 2.37
N PHE A 121 7.05 4.74 1.65
CA PHE A 121 5.92 3.99 2.19
C PHE A 121 6.40 3.11 3.36
N MET A 122 6.01 3.47 4.58
CA MET A 122 6.32 2.79 5.87
C MET A 122 7.66 2.04 5.90
N PRO A 123 8.76 2.64 6.41
CA PRO A 123 10.08 2.03 6.40
C PRO A 123 10.18 0.93 7.48
N VAL A 124 9.65 -0.27 7.21
CA VAL A 124 9.71 -1.36 8.21
C VAL A 124 11.04 -2.13 8.11
N PHE A 125 11.68 -2.21 6.93
CA PHE A 125 13.03 -2.79 6.79
C PHE A 125 13.84 -2.18 5.64
N ARG A 126 14.23 -0.90 5.74
CA ARG A 126 15.39 -0.46 4.95
C ARG A 126 16.66 -0.92 5.69
N LYS A 127 17.34 -1.95 5.18
CA LYS A 127 18.78 -2.09 5.46
C LYS A 127 19.41 -0.76 5.07
N LEU A 128 19.95 -0.04 6.05
CA LEU A 128 20.86 1.06 5.79
C LEU A 128 22.00 0.50 4.93
N SER A 129 21.95 0.72 3.62
CA SER A 129 23.13 0.49 2.78
C SER A 129 24.22 1.42 3.31
N SER A 130 25.47 0.94 3.28
CA SER A 130 26.64 1.66 3.76
C SER A 130 26.82 3.05 3.12
N GLU A 131 26.17 3.29 1.98
CA GLU A 131 26.15 4.58 1.27
C GLU A 131 25.40 5.68 2.03
N ASN A 132 24.44 5.34 2.91
CA ASN A 132 23.67 6.33 3.69
C ASN A 132 24.28 6.68 5.05
N LYS A 133 25.37 6.02 5.48
CA LYS A 133 26.07 6.38 6.73
C LYS A 133 26.85 7.69 6.64
N GLY A 134 27.23 8.14 5.44
CA GLY A 134 28.04 9.34 5.24
C GLY A 134 27.27 10.66 5.35
N ARG A 135 25.94 10.65 5.31
CA ARG A 135 25.10 11.87 5.31
C ARG A 135 24.51 12.25 6.66
N PHE A 136 24.64 11.42 7.69
CA PHE A 136 24.12 11.68 9.04
C PHE A 136 25.20 11.99 10.10
N ASN A 137 26.48 12.01 9.73
CA ASN A 137 27.60 12.34 10.62
C ASN A 137 28.40 13.54 10.10
N ALA A 138 27.71 14.62 9.72
CA ALA A 138 28.35 15.90 9.45
C ALA A 138 27.60 17.01 10.22
N GLU A 139 27.71 16.92 11.55
CA GLU A 139 27.89 18.08 12.43
C GLU A 139 29.35 18.06 12.92
#